data_AF-A0A7R9L2M1-F1
#
_entry.id   AF-A0A7R9L2M1-F1
#
_cell.length_a   1.000
_cell.length_b   1.000
_cell.length_c   1.000
_cell.angle_alpha   90.00
_cell.angle_beta   90.00
_cell.angle_gamma   90.00
#
_symmetry.space_group_name_H-M   'P 1'
#
loop_
_entity.id
_entity.type
_entity.pdbx_description
1 polymer ?
#
loop_
_entity_poly.entity_id
_entity_poly.type
_entity_poly.pdbx_seq_one_letter_code
_entity_poly.pdbx_strand_id
1 'polypeptide(L)'
;MDDNESIVMEKLECLKEIRTRTLQLEKLKTRLKSEVESTETEERCLNEYRREMELLIQEKMAHVEELRQIHADINAMENVVKQGEEDRNRHLENAKHLHQEFQPLKDLIDKLRSDIGLPRLPELHEESDKFKPEFFDKQKLEWHQMCAEANEQVMPQQLMAATAQHAMHLAATRAKQPSMAVNVQNQPQPQHHQTMNPSQPERPTPASFRQQPPPMKSCLSCHQQIHRNAPICPLCKAKSRSRNPKKPKRKLED
;
A
#
# COMPACT_ATOMS: atom_id res chain seq x y z
N MET A 1 -17.00 -94.48 -22.14
CA MET A 1 -16.62 -93.39 -21.26
C MET A 1 -17.92 -92.84 -20.72
N ASP A 2 -18.09 -92.96 -19.41
CA ASP A 2 -19.37 -92.72 -18.76
C ASP A 2 -19.71 -91.23 -18.82
N ASP A 3 -20.96 -90.89 -19.15
CA ASP A 3 -21.48 -89.50 -19.22
C ASP A 3 -21.16 -88.68 -17.96
N ASN A 4 -21.01 -89.37 -16.82
CA ASN A 4 -20.61 -88.78 -15.55
C ASN A 4 -19.20 -88.17 -15.57
N GLU A 5 -18.24 -88.78 -16.28
CA GLU A 5 -16.88 -88.24 -16.43
C GLU A 5 -16.88 -86.95 -17.27
N SER A 6 -17.71 -86.91 -18.32
CA SER A 6 -17.88 -85.71 -19.17
C SER A 6 -18.45 -84.53 -18.38
N ILE A 7 -19.48 -84.77 -17.56
CA ILE A 7 -20.10 -83.75 -16.71
C ILE A 7 -19.11 -83.22 -15.66
N VAL A 8 -18.25 -84.09 -15.11
CA VAL A 8 -17.21 -83.68 -14.15
C VAL A 8 -16.17 -82.80 -14.84
N MET A 9 -15.75 -83.12 -16.07
CA MET A 9 -14.80 -82.31 -16.82
C MET A 9 -15.33 -80.91 -17.15
N GLU A 10 -16.58 -80.80 -17.60
CA GLU A 10 -17.21 -79.49 -17.88
C GLU A 10 -17.27 -78.60 -16.61
N LYS A 11 -17.59 -79.20 -15.46
CA LYS A 11 -17.58 -78.48 -14.17
C LYS A 11 -16.18 -77.98 -13.78
N LEU A 12 -15.14 -78.76 -14.05
CA LEU A 12 -13.76 -78.36 -13.79
C LEU A 12 -13.29 -77.22 -14.70
N GLU A 13 -13.70 -77.23 -15.97
CA GLU A 13 -13.43 -76.12 -16.90
C GLU A 13 -14.14 -74.84 -16.46
N CYS A 14 -15.41 -74.94 -16.07
CA CYS A 14 -16.16 -73.83 -15.49
C CYS A 14 -15.47 -73.27 -14.23
N LEU A 15 -15.00 -74.14 -13.31
CA LEU A 15 -14.25 -73.72 -12.12
C LEU A 15 -12.93 -73.01 -12.47
N LYS A 16 -12.22 -73.46 -13.51
CA LYS A 16 -11.00 -72.81 -13.99
C LYS A 16 -11.29 -71.41 -14.55
N GLU A 17 -12.38 -71.25 -15.30
CA GLU A 17 -12.80 -69.94 -15.78
C GLU A 17 -13.19 -69.04 -14.61
N ILE A 18 -14.02 -69.53 -13.67
CA ILE A 18 -14.40 -68.78 -12.47
C ILE A 18 -13.16 -68.29 -11.74
N ARG A 19 -12.18 -69.16 -11.46
CA ARG A 19 -10.93 -68.76 -10.78
C ARG A 19 -10.18 -67.66 -11.55
N THR A 20 -10.09 -67.78 -12.87
CA THR A 20 -9.42 -66.79 -13.72
C THR A 20 -10.14 -65.44 -13.66
N ARG A 21 -11.47 -65.43 -13.77
CA ARG A 21 -12.30 -64.23 -13.67
C ARG A 21 -12.24 -63.61 -12.27
N THR A 22 -12.24 -64.40 -11.21
CA THR A 22 -12.09 -63.92 -9.83
C THR A 22 -10.74 -63.21 -9.63
N LEU A 23 -9.64 -63.76 -10.18
CA LEU A 23 -8.34 -63.09 -10.10
C LEU A 23 -8.29 -61.78 -10.89
N GLN A 24 -8.93 -61.72 -12.06
CA GLN A 24 -9.07 -60.47 -12.83
C GLN A 24 -9.89 -59.43 -12.07
N LEU A 25 -11.00 -59.85 -11.46
CA LEU A 25 -11.87 -59.01 -10.66
C LEU A 25 -11.13 -58.41 -9.46
N GLU A 26 -10.37 -59.22 -8.71
CA GLU A 26 -9.61 -58.70 -7.57
C GLU A 26 -8.51 -57.71 -7.99
N LYS A 27 -7.84 -57.94 -9.14
CA LYS A 27 -6.90 -56.95 -9.70
C LYS A 27 -7.58 -55.63 -10.05
N LEU A 28 -8.74 -55.69 -10.70
CA LEU A 28 -9.53 -54.49 -11.05
C LEU A 28 -10.02 -53.77 -9.80
N LYS A 29 -10.48 -54.49 -8.80
CA LYS A 29 -10.94 -53.96 -7.52
C LYS A 29 -9.83 -53.22 -6.78
N THR A 30 -8.61 -53.76 -6.73
CA THR A 30 -7.47 -53.06 -6.11
C THR A 30 -7.12 -51.78 -6.86
N ARG A 31 -7.11 -51.81 -8.19
CA ARG A 31 -6.87 -50.59 -9.00
C ARG A 31 -7.96 -49.55 -8.77
N LEU A 32 -9.23 -49.96 -8.81
CA LEU A 32 -10.36 -49.06 -8.58
C LEU A 32 -10.27 -48.38 -7.21
N LYS A 33 -9.92 -49.12 -6.15
CA LYS A 33 -9.71 -48.53 -4.82
C LYS A 33 -8.62 -47.47 -4.81
N SER A 34 -7.47 -47.77 -5.44
CA SER A 34 -6.36 -46.81 -5.54
C SER A 34 -6.74 -45.54 -6.31
N GLU A 35 -7.51 -45.67 -7.39
CA GLU A 35 -7.96 -44.51 -8.18
C GLU A 35 -8.97 -43.66 -7.40
N VAL A 36 -9.86 -44.29 -6.63
CA VAL A 36 -10.80 -43.57 -5.75
C VAL A 36 -10.03 -42.80 -4.68
N GLU A 37 -9.08 -43.44 -3.99
CA GLU A 37 -8.24 -42.78 -2.98
C GLU A 37 -7.44 -41.60 -3.60
N SER A 38 -6.85 -41.79 -4.79
CA SER A 38 -6.15 -40.72 -5.50
C SER A 38 -7.08 -39.56 -5.85
N THR A 39 -8.31 -39.86 -6.26
CA THR A 39 -9.32 -38.83 -6.58
C THR A 39 -9.70 -38.03 -5.34
N GLU A 40 -9.93 -38.69 -4.20
CA GLU A 40 -10.24 -38.04 -2.93
C GLU A 40 -9.07 -37.17 -2.41
N THR A 41 -7.82 -37.56 -2.68
CA THR A 41 -6.67 -36.71 -2.35
C THR A 41 -6.60 -35.47 -3.23
N GLU A 42 -6.82 -35.62 -4.54
CA GLU A 42 -6.80 -34.50 -5.48
C GLU A 42 -7.93 -33.51 -5.18
N GLU A 43 -9.12 -34.00 -4.83
CA GLU A 43 -10.25 -33.15 -4.44
C GLU A 43 -9.93 -32.31 -3.19
N ARG A 44 -9.24 -32.89 -2.20
CA ARG A 44 -8.75 -32.14 -1.04
C ARG A 44 -7.77 -31.05 -1.44
N CYS A 45 -6.77 -31.36 -2.27
CA CYS A 45 -5.81 -30.37 -2.76
C CYS A 45 -6.50 -29.24 -3.55
N LEU A 46 -7.45 -29.57 -4.42
CA LEU A 46 -8.22 -28.57 -5.16
C LEU A 46 -9.00 -27.62 -4.25
N ASN A 47 -9.56 -28.12 -3.15
CA ASN A 47 -10.26 -27.30 -2.18
C ASN A 47 -9.30 -26.36 -1.42
N GLU A 48 -8.10 -26.84 -1.08
CA GLU A 48 -7.05 -26.00 -0.49
C GLU A 48 -6.62 -24.88 -1.45
N TYR A 49 -6.42 -25.17 -2.74
CA TYR A 49 -6.07 -24.16 -3.73
C TYR A 49 -7.16 -23.13 -3.97
N ARG A 50 -8.43 -23.54 -3.96
CA ARG A 50 -9.57 -22.61 -4.06
C ARG A 50 -9.61 -21.67 -2.86
N ARG A 51 -9.44 -22.21 -1.65
CA ARG A 51 -9.39 -21.41 -0.43
C ARG A 51 -8.23 -20.41 -0.44
N GLU A 52 -7.04 -20.85 -0.85
CA GLU A 52 -5.87 -19.96 -0.95
C GLU A 52 -6.12 -18.83 -1.96
N MET A 53 -6.76 -19.13 -3.09
CA MET A 53 -7.16 -18.11 -4.07
C MET A 53 -8.11 -17.07 -3.47
N GLU A 54 -9.10 -17.50 -2.67
CA GLU A 54 -10.04 -16.60 -1.99
C GLU A 54 -9.32 -15.69 -0.99
N LEU A 55 -8.38 -16.23 -0.21
CA LEU A 55 -7.56 -15.46 0.73
C LEU A 55 -6.72 -14.40 0.00
N LEU A 56 -6.07 -14.77 -1.11
CA LEU A 56 -5.29 -13.83 -1.92
C LEU A 56 -6.15 -12.71 -2.50
N ILE A 57 -7.38 -13.01 -2.93
CA ILE A 57 -8.33 -11.99 -3.39
C ILE A 57 -8.73 -11.07 -2.24
N GLN A 58 -8.96 -11.60 -1.05
CA GLN A 58 -9.28 -10.82 0.14
C GLN A 58 -8.12 -9.88 0.53
N GLU A 59 -6.89 -10.39 0.54
CA GLU A 59 -5.68 -9.58 0.80
C GLU A 59 -5.52 -8.46 -0.24
N LYS A 60 -5.73 -8.78 -1.53
CA LYS A 60 -5.74 -7.77 -2.60
C LYS A 60 -6.76 -6.65 -2.31
N MET A 61 -7.96 -7.00 -1.86
CA MET A 61 -8.99 -6.00 -1.53
C MET A 61 -8.61 -5.18 -0.30
N ALA A 62 -7.98 -5.78 0.72
CA ALA A 62 -7.46 -5.05 1.86
C ALA A 62 -6.42 -3.99 1.45
N HIS A 63 -5.47 -4.35 0.57
CA HIS A 63 -4.48 -3.40 0.06
C HIS A 63 -5.09 -2.27 -0.78
N VAL A 64 -6.17 -2.54 -1.53
CA VAL A 64 -6.89 -1.48 -2.26
C VAL A 64 -7.50 -0.46 -1.29
N GLU A 65 -8.02 -0.91 -0.16
CA GLU A 65 -8.58 -0.02 0.86
C GLU A 65 -7.49 0.77 1.59
N GLU A 66 -6.34 0.15 1.90
CA GLU A 66 -5.17 0.86 2.43
C GLU A 66 -4.72 1.98 1.49
N LEU A 67 -4.65 1.70 0.18
CA LEU A 67 -4.34 2.71 -0.82
C LEU A 67 -5.40 3.82 -0.81
N ARG A 68 -6.69 3.49 -0.73
CA ARG A 68 -7.78 4.50 -0.67
C ARG A 68 -7.61 5.41 0.54
N GLN A 69 -7.26 4.86 1.69
CA GLN A 69 -7.02 5.63 2.92
C GLN A 69 -5.81 6.57 2.77
N ILE A 70 -4.70 6.09 2.19
CA ILE A 70 -3.52 6.92 1.92
C ILE A 70 -3.89 8.11 1.02
N HIS A 71 -4.71 7.90 -0.03
CA HIS A 71 -5.16 9.01 -0.87
C HIS A 71 -6.02 10.02 -0.08
N ALA A 72 -6.88 9.54 0.82
CA ALA A 72 -7.67 10.43 1.69
C ALA A 72 -6.78 11.25 2.63
N ASP A 73 -5.76 10.63 3.21
CA ASP A 73 -4.80 11.30 4.11
C ASP A 73 -3.94 12.32 3.34
N ILE A 74 -3.53 12.02 2.11
CA ILE A 74 -2.84 12.98 1.22
C ILE A 74 -3.72 14.20 0.99
N ASN A 75 -4.97 14.01 0.59
CA ASN A 75 -5.91 15.11 0.35
C ASN A 75 -6.14 15.95 1.63
N ALA A 76 -6.20 15.30 2.79
CA ALA A 76 -6.31 16.01 4.07
C ALA A 76 -5.08 16.89 4.34
N MET A 77 -3.88 16.36 4.10
CA MET A 77 -2.62 17.11 4.26
C MET A 77 -2.50 18.26 3.25
N GLU A 78 -2.89 18.07 2.00
CA GLU A 78 -2.94 19.13 0.98
C GLU A 78 -3.83 20.29 1.43
N ASN A 79 -4.99 19.99 2.00
CA ASN A 79 -5.89 21.01 2.54
C ASN A 79 -5.25 21.77 3.72
N VAL A 80 -4.54 21.08 4.62
CA VAL A 80 -3.83 21.72 5.74
C VAL A 80 -2.73 22.65 5.23
N VAL A 81 -1.94 22.22 4.24
CA VAL A 81 -0.91 23.06 3.61
C VAL A 81 -1.53 24.30 2.99
N LYS A 82 -2.59 24.12 2.17
CA LYS A 82 -3.30 25.23 1.54
C LYS A 82 -3.83 26.24 2.56
N GLN A 83 -4.48 25.77 3.63
CA GLN A 83 -4.98 26.64 4.69
C GLN A 83 -3.83 27.37 5.39
N GLY A 84 -2.71 26.69 5.66
CA GLY A 84 -1.52 27.31 6.26
C GLY A 84 -0.90 28.39 5.37
N GLU A 85 -0.88 28.20 4.05
CA GLU A 85 -0.43 29.22 3.10
C GLU A 85 -1.36 30.43 3.06
N GLU A 86 -2.67 30.20 3.05
CA GLU A 86 -3.68 31.27 3.11
C GLU A 86 -3.56 32.08 4.41
N ASP A 87 -3.40 31.40 5.54
CA ASP A 87 -3.21 32.03 6.85
C ASP A 87 -1.92 32.85 6.90
N ARG A 88 -0.79 32.28 6.44
CA ARG A 88 0.49 32.98 6.35
C ARG A 88 0.37 34.23 5.48
N ASN A 89 -0.26 34.12 4.30
CA ASN A 89 -0.44 35.26 3.40
C ASN A 89 -1.32 36.34 4.03
N ARG A 90 -2.40 35.96 4.74
CA ARG A 90 -3.24 36.91 5.48
C ARG A 90 -2.45 37.65 6.55
N HIS A 91 -1.61 36.96 7.32
CA HIS A 91 -0.75 37.60 8.33
C HIS A 91 0.28 38.54 7.69
N LEU A 92 0.86 38.15 6.55
CA LEU A 92 1.81 39.00 5.82
C LEU A 92 1.15 40.28 5.30
N GLU A 93 -0.03 40.18 4.70
CA GLU A 93 -0.78 41.36 4.22
C GLU A 93 -1.19 42.28 5.38
N ASN A 94 -1.65 41.72 6.50
CA ASN A 94 -1.94 42.53 7.70
C ASN A 94 -0.68 43.23 8.24
N ALA A 95 0.47 42.55 8.25
CA ALA A 95 1.73 43.14 8.68
C ALA A 95 2.18 44.27 7.75
N LYS A 96 2.00 44.12 6.43
CA LYS A 96 2.26 45.19 5.45
C LYS A 96 1.39 46.42 5.70
N HIS A 97 0.10 46.23 5.94
CA HIS A 97 -0.82 47.34 6.26
C HIS A 97 -0.38 48.09 7.51
N LEU A 98 -0.08 47.36 8.59
CA LEU A 98 0.39 47.95 9.84
C LEU A 98 1.73 48.69 9.66
N HIS A 99 2.65 48.17 8.84
CA HIS A 99 3.90 48.88 8.54
C HIS A 99 3.62 50.18 7.77
N GLN A 100 2.70 50.16 6.80
CA GLN A 100 2.33 51.36 6.04
C GLN A 100 1.72 52.46 6.94
N GLU A 101 1.00 52.08 8.00
CA GLU A 101 0.46 53.02 9.00
C GLU A 101 1.51 53.46 10.04
N PHE A 102 2.40 52.56 10.45
CA PHE A 102 3.44 52.83 11.44
C PHE A 102 4.46 53.86 10.95
N GLN A 103 4.90 53.75 9.70
CA GLN A 103 5.97 54.59 9.15
C GLN A 103 5.68 56.10 9.26
N PRO A 104 4.55 56.64 8.75
CA PRO A 104 4.27 58.07 8.84
C PRO A 104 4.09 58.56 10.27
N LEU A 105 3.57 57.71 11.17
CA LEU A 105 3.43 58.04 12.59
C LEU A 105 4.79 58.13 13.27
N LYS A 106 5.70 57.19 13.00
CA LYS A 106 7.08 57.23 13.49
C LYS A 106 7.78 58.48 13.01
N ASP A 107 7.68 58.80 11.72
CA ASP A 107 8.30 59.98 11.12
C ASP A 107 7.81 61.28 11.79
N LEU A 108 6.52 61.36 12.09
CA LEU A 108 5.94 62.48 12.84
C LEU A 108 6.49 62.57 14.27
N ILE A 109 6.57 61.45 14.99
CA ILE A 109 7.13 61.41 16.35
C ILE A 109 8.60 61.82 16.34
N ASP A 110 9.39 61.32 15.40
CA ASP A 110 10.81 61.66 15.29
C ASP A 110 11.00 63.15 14.98
N LYS A 111 10.14 63.73 14.14
CA LYS A 111 10.13 65.18 13.91
C LYS A 111 9.84 65.96 15.20
N LEU A 112 8.78 65.60 15.93
CA LEU A 112 8.43 66.25 17.20
C LEU A 112 9.53 66.11 18.26
N ARG A 113 10.20 64.96 18.33
CA ARG A 113 11.34 64.74 19.24
C ARG A 113 12.53 65.61 18.85
N SER A 114 12.82 65.73 17.56
CA SER A 114 13.90 66.59 17.06
C SER A 114 13.66 68.06 17.41
N ASP A 115 12.42 68.55 17.33
CA ASP A 115 12.07 69.94 17.64
C ASP A 115 12.37 70.35 19.10
N ILE A 116 12.42 69.38 20.02
CA ILE A 116 12.78 69.58 21.44
C ILE A 116 14.19 69.06 21.79
N GLY A 117 15.01 68.73 20.78
CA GLY A 117 16.40 68.29 20.96
C GLY A 117 16.57 66.84 21.46
N LEU A 118 15.54 65.99 21.36
CA LEU A 118 15.64 64.57 21.69
C LEU A 118 16.09 63.73 20.47
N PRO A 119 16.84 62.64 20.68
CA PRO A 119 17.25 61.74 19.60
C PRO A 119 16.05 60.95 19.04
N ARG A 120 16.14 60.60 17.75
CA ARG A 120 15.15 59.76 17.04
C ARG A 120 14.94 58.41 17.74
N LEU A 121 13.75 57.84 17.58
CA LEU A 121 13.47 56.49 18.05
C LEU A 121 14.20 55.45 17.18
N PRO A 122 14.66 54.33 17.76
CA PRO A 122 15.23 53.20 17.02
C PRO A 122 14.30 52.72 15.91
N GLU A 123 14.88 52.14 14.85
CA GLU A 123 14.09 51.51 13.79
C GLU A 123 13.64 50.11 14.20
N LEU A 124 12.50 49.64 13.67
CA LEU A 124 11.95 48.33 14.02
C LEU A 124 12.93 47.17 13.76
N HIS A 125 13.78 47.31 12.75
CA HIS A 125 14.82 46.33 12.44
C HIS A 125 16.00 46.37 13.44
N GLU A 126 16.16 47.46 14.20
CA GLU A 126 17.16 47.61 15.26
C GLU A 126 16.63 47.03 16.58
N GLU A 127 15.31 47.01 16.78
CA GLU A 127 14.65 46.46 17.97
C GLU A 127 14.38 44.95 17.89
N SER A 128 14.26 44.40 16.68
CA SER A 128 14.14 42.95 16.49
C SER A 128 14.70 42.48 15.15
N ASP A 129 15.59 41.48 15.19
CA ASP A 129 16.14 40.77 14.02
C ASP A 129 15.07 40.19 13.07
N LYS A 130 13.81 40.12 13.51
CA LYS A 130 12.67 39.62 12.75
C LYS A 130 12.12 40.62 11.72
N PHE A 131 12.36 41.92 11.91
CA PHE A 131 11.87 42.98 11.01
C PHE A 131 12.92 43.35 9.96
N LYS A 132 13.41 42.38 9.18
CA LYS A 132 14.25 42.73 8.03
C LYS A 132 13.40 43.42 6.96
N PRO A 133 13.88 44.50 6.32
CA PRO A 133 13.14 45.16 5.24
C PRO A 133 12.68 44.19 4.13
N GLU A 134 13.50 43.17 3.84
CA GLU A 134 13.19 42.13 2.85
C GLU A 134 12.01 41.21 3.23
N PHE A 135 11.57 41.23 4.50
CA PHE A 135 10.44 40.42 5.00
C PHE A 135 9.13 40.74 4.27
N PHE A 136 8.96 41.99 3.83
CA PHE A 136 7.73 42.44 3.18
C PHE A 136 7.73 42.22 1.66
N ASP A 137 8.91 41.99 1.04
CA ASP A 137 9.07 41.97 -0.42
C ASP A 137 9.25 40.58 -1.06
N LYS A 138 9.91 39.60 -0.42
CA LYS A 138 10.44 38.40 -1.13
C LYS A 138 9.76 37.04 -0.86
N GLN A 139 8.82 36.93 0.07
CA GLN A 139 8.47 35.60 0.63
C GLN A 139 7.56 34.69 -0.22
N LYS A 140 7.02 35.16 -1.36
CA LYS A 140 6.06 34.41 -2.18
C LYS A 140 6.70 33.33 -3.07
N LEU A 141 7.97 33.46 -3.47
CA LEU A 141 8.62 32.58 -4.46
C LEU A 141 9.29 31.33 -3.89
N GLU A 142 9.91 31.41 -2.71
CA GLU A 142 10.74 30.32 -2.18
C GLU A 142 9.95 29.02 -1.87
N TRP A 143 8.70 29.15 -1.42
CA TRP A 143 7.89 28.00 -1.00
C TRP A 143 7.30 27.19 -2.16
N HIS A 144 6.91 27.85 -3.26
CA HIS A 144 6.42 27.14 -4.45
C HIS A 144 7.50 26.26 -5.08
N GLN A 145 8.77 26.68 -4.98
CA GLN A 145 9.90 25.92 -5.52
C GLN A 145 10.17 24.65 -4.71
N MET A 146 10.13 24.71 -3.38
CA MET A 146 10.30 23.53 -2.51
C MET A 146 9.18 22.49 -2.68
N CYS A 147 7.93 22.92 -2.89
CA CYS A 147 6.80 22.00 -3.08
C CYS A 147 6.81 21.35 -4.47
N ALA A 148 7.26 22.07 -5.52
CA ALA A 148 7.39 21.51 -6.87
C ALA A 148 8.48 20.43 -6.95
N GLU A 149 9.62 20.64 -6.29
CA GLU A 149 10.73 19.69 -6.24
C GLU A 149 10.38 18.38 -5.51
N ALA A 150 9.45 18.43 -4.53
CA ALA A 150 8.97 17.24 -3.82
C ALA A 150 8.03 16.37 -4.67
N ASN A 151 7.30 16.95 -5.62
CA ASN A 151 6.33 16.25 -6.45
C ASN A 151 6.98 15.47 -7.62
N GLU A 152 8.16 15.87 -8.09
CA GLU A 152 8.88 15.15 -9.17
C GLU A 152 9.49 13.81 -8.72
N GLN A 153 9.70 13.60 -7.41
CA GLN A 153 10.44 12.41 -6.93
C GLN A 153 9.58 11.17 -6.65
N VAL A 154 8.24 11.25 -6.68
CA VAL A 154 7.39 10.23 -6.02
C VAL A 154 6.52 9.36 -6.95
N MET A 155 6.47 9.55 -8.27
CA MET A 155 5.56 8.73 -9.11
C MET A 155 6.15 8.25 -10.44
N PRO A 156 6.48 6.95 -10.56
CA PRO A 156 6.60 6.31 -11.86
C PRO A 156 5.23 6.26 -12.53
N GLN A 157 5.10 6.97 -13.66
CA GLN A 157 3.90 7.09 -14.51
C GLN A 157 3.28 5.73 -14.93
N GLN A 158 4.02 4.64 -14.75
CA GLN A 158 3.60 3.26 -15.00
C GLN A 158 2.55 2.73 -14.00
N LEU A 159 2.51 3.24 -12.75
CA LEU A 159 1.60 2.70 -11.72
C LEU A 159 0.16 3.21 -11.85
N MET A 160 -0.04 4.48 -12.27
CA MET A 160 -1.37 5.02 -12.57
C MET A 160 -2.02 4.36 -13.79
N ALA A 161 -1.25 3.98 -14.80
CA ALA A 161 -1.79 3.31 -15.99
C ALA A 161 -2.32 1.90 -15.66
N ALA A 162 -1.68 1.19 -14.72
CA ALA A 162 -2.07 -0.15 -14.32
C ALA A 162 -3.40 -0.18 -13.55
N THR A 163 -3.67 0.80 -12.69
CA THR A 163 -4.95 0.89 -11.95
C THR A 163 -6.12 1.24 -12.87
N ALA A 164 -5.92 2.13 -13.85
CA ALA A 164 -6.93 2.48 -14.85
C ALA A 164 -7.28 1.31 -15.79
N GLN A 165 -6.27 0.56 -16.25
CA GLN A 165 -6.48 -0.59 -17.14
C GLN A 165 -7.19 -1.77 -16.43
N HIS A 166 -6.92 -1.99 -15.14
CA HIS A 166 -7.55 -3.07 -14.39
C HIS A 166 -9.01 -2.77 -14.01
N ALA A 167 -9.36 -1.50 -13.78
CA ALA A 167 -10.74 -1.06 -13.54
C ALA A 167 -11.65 -1.30 -14.77
N MET A 168 -11.13 -1.10 -15.98
CA MET A 168 -11.88 -1.39 -17.22
C MET A 168 -12.14 -2.88 -17.44
N HIS A 169 -11.21 -3.76 -17.05
CA HIS A 169 -11.37 -5.20 -17.23
C HIS A 169 -12.44 -5.80 -16.29
N LEU A 170 -12.60 -5.26 -15.07
CA LEU A 170 -13.63 -5.69 -14.11
C LEU A 170 -15.05 -5.28 -14.55
N ALA A 171 -15.19 -4.12 -15.21
CA ALA A 171 -16.46 -3.65 -15.75
C ALA A 171 -16.95 -4.49 -16.94
N ALA A 172 -16.02 -4.95 -17.80
CA ALA A 172 -16.34 -5.78 -18.96
C ALA A 172 -16.80 -7.20 -18.59
N THR A 173 -16.29 -7.77 -17.49
CA THR A 173 -16.72 -9.12 -17.02
C THR A 173 -18.09 -9.12 -16.34
N ARG A 174 -18.55 -7.96 -15.84
CA ARG A 174 -19.88 -7.81 -15.20
C ARG A 174 -21.02 -7.66 -16.22
N ALA A 175 -20.71 -7.34 -17.49
CA ALA A 175 -21.70 -7.13 -18.55
C ALA A 175 -22.25 -8.42 -19.21
N LYS A 176 -21.92 -9.61 -18.70
CA LYS A 176 -22.31 -10.90 -19.30
C LYS A 176 -23.22 -11.81 -18.46
N GLN A 177 -23.78 -11.32 -17.34
CA GLN A 177 -24.78 -12.09 -16.59
C GLN A 177 -26.21 -11.63 -16.89
N PRO A 178 -27.17 -12.56 -17.15
CA PRO A 178 -28.58 -12.21 -17.31
C PRO A 178 -29.16 -11.83 -15.93
N SER A 179 -29.83 -10.67 -15.89
CA SER A 179 -30.48 -10.11 -14.72
C SER A 179 -31.78 -10.85 -14.41
N MET A 180 -31.92 -11.35 -13.18
CA MET A 180 -33.21 -11.60 -12.55
C MET A 180 -33.49 -10.42 -11.61
N ALA A 181 -34.52 -9.65 -11.94
CA ALA A 181 -34.94 -8.48 -11.19
C ALA A 181 -35.75 -8.91 -9.95
N VAL A 182 -35.37 -8.39 -8.77
CA VAL A 182 -36.26 -8.30 -7.61
C VAL A 182 -36.33 -6.83 -7.20
N ASN A 183 -37.55 -6.31 -7.28
CA ASN A 183 -37.94 -4.94 -7.02
C ASN A 183 -38.26 -4.78 -5.53
N VAL A 184 -37.59 -3.86 -4.83
CA VAL A 184 -38.05 -3.36 -3.52
C VAL A 184 -37.92 -1.84 -3.51
N GLN A 185 -39.04 -1.21 -3.17
CA GLN A 185 -39.43 0.16 -3.41
C GLN A 185 -39.57 0.89 -2.05
N ASN A 186 -39.02 2.13 -1.97
CA ASN A 186 -39.35 3.26 -1.05
C ASN A 186 -39.38 2.98 0.48
N GLN A 187 -38.96 3.81 1.45
CA GLN A 187 -38.75 5.26 1.67
C GLN A 187 -38.22 5.39 3.16
N PRO A 188 -38.20 6.56 3.85
CA PRO A 188 -37.37 7.77 3.72
C PRO A 188 -36.44 8.02 4.96
N GLN A 189 -35.61 9.07 4.86
CA GLN A 189 -34.75 9.67 5.91
C GLN A 189 -35.51 10.13 7.19
N PRO A 190 -34.75 10.37 8.28
CA PRO A 190 -34.95 11.60 9.02
C PRO A 190 -33.65 12.38 9.32
N GLN A 191 -33.77 13.72 9.26
CA GLN A 191 -32.84 14.69 9.82
C GLN A 191 -33.02 14.80 11.34
N HIS A 192 -31.94 14.98 12.11
CA HIS A 192 -32.03 15.69 13.40
C HIS A 192 -30.73 16.39 13.79
N HIS A 193 -30.91 17.42 14.59
CA HIS A 193 -30.06 18.59 14.85
C HIS A 193 -28.77 18.37 15.67
N GLN A 194 -27.92 19.40 15.56
CA GLN A 194 -26.72 19.75 16.33
C GLN A 194 -26.86 19.59 17.85
N THR A 195 -25.75 19.25 18.53
CA THR A 195 -25.37 19.85 19.81
C THR A 195 -23.85 19.84 19.99
N MET A 196 -23.32 20.97 20.45
CA MET A 196 -21.93 21.20 20.88
C MET A 196 -21.78 20.80 22.36
N ASN A 197 -20.66 20.20 22.77
CA ASN A 197 -19.80 20.74 23.86
C ASN A 197 -18.48 19.94 24.00
N PRO A 198 -17.41 20.53 24.57
CA PRO A 198 -16.03 20.07 24.51
C PRO A 198 -15.56 19.40 25.81
N SER A 199 -14.28 18.99 25.79
CA SER A 199 -13.36 18.76 26.93
C SER A 199 -12.98 17.29 27.16
N GLN A 200 -11.88 16.83 26.55
CA GLN A 200 -10.98 15.85 27.17
C GLN A 200 -9.51 16.15 26.84
N PRO A 201 -8.59 15.97 27.81
CA PRO A 201 -7.21 16.44 27.73
C PRO A 201 -6.31 15.53 26.89
N GLU A 202 -5.32 16.17 26.26
CA GLU A 202 -4.33 15.61 25.37
C GLU A 202 -3.49 14.50 26.02
N ARG A 203 -3.34 13.39 25.30
CA ARG A 203 -2.30 12.39 25.54
C ARG A 203 -1.18 12.65 24.53
N PRO A 204 0.08 12.80 24.95
CA PRO A 204 1.18 13.08 24.04
C PRO A 204 1.44 11.86 23.13
N THR A 205 1.45 12.11 21.82
CA THR A 205 1.87 11.17 20.80
C THR A 205 3.39 10.96 20.91
N PRO A 206 3.90 9.72 20.93
CA PRO A 206 5.34 9.50 20.91
C PRO A 206 5.90 9.88 19.54
N ALA A 207 6.95 10.70 19.56
CA ALA A 207 7.73 11.07 18.40
C ALA A 207 8.09 9.82 17.59
N SER A 208 7.65 9.79 16.33
CA SER A 208 8.03 8.79 15.34
C SER A 208 9.55 8.74 15.26
N PHE A 209 10.11 7.67 15.82
CA PHE A 209 11.50 7.28 15.67
C PHE A 209 11.72 7.11 14.16
N ARG A 210 12.31 8.12 13.49
CA ARG A 210 12.62 8.09 12.06
C ARG A 210 13.60 6.94 11.81
N GLN A 211 13.05 5.74 11.57
CA GLN A 211 13.82 4.60 11.10
C GLN A 211 14.33 4.97 9.72
N GLN A 212 15.63 5.27 9.62
CA GLN A 212 16.26 5.40 8.31
C GLN A 212 16.02 4.10 7.54
N PRO A 213 15.60 4.18 6.27
CA PRO A 213 15.36 2.98 5.47
C PRO A 213 16.63 2.11 5.46
N PRO A 214 16.49 0.80 5.70
CA PRO A 214 17.64 -0.09 5.83
C PRO A 214 18.47 -0.10 4.54
N PRO A 215 19.80 -0.22 4.64
CA PRO A 215 20.69 -0.13 3.47
C PRO A 215 20.33 -1.20 2.44
N MET A 216 20.19 -0.78 1.18
CA MET A 216 19.83 -1.65 0.06
C MET A 216 21.06 -2.04 -0.77
N LYS A 217 20.96 -3.14 -1.54
CA LYS A 217 21.95 -3.57 -2.55
C LYS A 217 21.22 -3.84 -3.88
N SER A 218 21.87 -3.64 -5.02
CA SER A 218 21.31 -4.03 -6.32
C SER A 218 21.47 -5.53 -6.57
N CYS A 219 20.43 -6.18 -7.09
CA CYS A 219 20.50 -7.56 -7.57
C CYS A 219 21.46 -7.66 -8.76
N LEU A 220 22.34 -8.68 -8.80
CA LEU A 220 23.27 -8.89 -9.92
C LEU A 220 22.60 -9.36 -11.23
N SER A 221 21.34 -9.82 -11.16
CA SER A 221 20.62 -10.34 -12.33
C SER A 221 19.64 -9.33 -12.89
N CYS A 222 18.77 -8.77 -12.04
CA CYS A 222 17.74 -7.82 -12.48
C CYS A 222 18.02 -6.37 -12.08
N HIS A 223 19.12 -6.08 -11.39
CA HIS A 223 19.55 -4.74 -10.96
C HIS A 223 18.62 -3.99 -10.00
N GLN A 224 17.47 -4.56 -9.65
CA GLN A 224 16.54 -4.00 -8.67
C GLN A 224 17.14 -3.95 -7.26
N GLN A 225 16.75 -2.91 -6.50
CA GLN A 225 17.17 -2.75 -5.12
C GLN A 225 16.51 -3.80 -4.22
N ILE A 226 17.32 -4.55 -3.47
CA ILE A 226 16.91 -5.57 -2.51
C ILE A 226 17.59 -5.31 -1.16
N HIS A 227 17.03 -5.83 -0.07
CA HIS A 227 17.66 -5.72 1.25
C HIS A 227 19.10 -6.25 1.25
N ARG A 228 20.04 -5.55 1.89
CA ARG A 228 21.48 -5.89 1.83
C ARG A 228 21.80 -7.32 2.27
N ASN A 229 21.02 -7.87 3.20
CA ASN A 229 21.19 -9.24 3.70
C ASN A 229 20.29 -10.29 3.02
N ALA A 230 19.52 -9.94 1.98
CA ALA A 230 18.67 -10.90 1.27
C ALA A 230 19.51 -12.00 0.57
N PRO A 231 19.27 -13.29 0.85
CA PRO A 231 20.03 -14.40 0.25
C PRO A 231 19.62 -14.66 -1.21
N ILE A 232 18.39 -14.32 -1.57
CA ILE A 232 17.79 -14.51 -2.90
C ILE A 232 17.01 -13.23 -3.26
N CYS A 233 17.04 -12.82 -4.54
CA CYS A 233 16.20 -11.71 -5.01
C CYS A 233 14.71 -12.12 -4.98
N PRO A 234 13.83 -11.37 -4.30
CA PRO A 234 12.41 -11.73 -4.24
C PRO A 234 11.72 -11.67 -5.61
N LEU A 235 12.23 -10.81 -6.52
CA LEU A 235 11.67 -10.55 -7.84
C LEU A 235 12.07 -11.63 -8.87
N CYS A 236 13.37 -11.92 -9.00
CA CYS A 236 13.87 -12.84 -10.04
C CYS A 236 14.40 -14.18 -9.53
N LYS A 237 14.37 -14.40 -8.20
CA LYS A 237 14.85 -15.61 -7.52
C LYS A 237 16.34 -15.95 -7.73
N ALA A 238 17.13 -15.04 -8.29
CA ALA A 238 18.58 -15.22 -8.40
C ALA A 238 19.26 -15.16 -7.01
N LYS A 239 20.21 -16.08 -6.75
CA LYS A 239 21.02 -16.10 -5.52
C LYS A 239 21.92 -14.87 -5.46
N SER A 240 21.91 -14.17 -4.33
CA SER A 240 22.82 -13.05 -4.10
C SER A 240 24.19 -13.57 -3.69
N ARG A 241 25.23 -13.24 -4.46
CA ARG A 241 26.63 -13.50 -4.10
C ARG A 241 27.21 -12.28 -3.40
N SER A 242 27.78 -12.46 -2.20
CA SER A 242 28.52 -11.40 -1.52
C SER A 242 29.75 -11.00 -2.33
N ARG A 243 30.02 -9.70 -2.45
CA ARG A 243 31.25 -9.19 -3.08
C ARG A 243 32.52 -9.46 -2.25
N ASN A 244 32.37 -9.81 -0.97
CA ASN A 244 33.48 -10.13 -0.08
C ASN A 244 33.33 -11.55 0.49
N PRO A 245 33.72 -12.60 -0.25
CA PRO A 245 33.67 -13.96 0.26
C PRO A 245 34.69 -14.12 1.41
N LYS A 246 34.22 -14.60 2.57
CA LYS A 246 35.11 -14.97 3.68
C LYS A 246 36.05 -16.07 3.17
N LYS A 247 37.38 -15.86 3.29
CA LYS A 247 38.41 -16.82 2.88
C LYS A 247 38.12 -18.19 3.52
N PRO A 248 38.12 -19.29 2.76
CA PRO A 248 37.96 -20.63 3.33
C PRO A 248 39.14 -20.91 4.28
N LYS A 249 38.83 -21.35 5.51
CA LYS A 249 39.84 -21.85 6.46
C LYS A 249 40.48 -23.10 5.85
N ARG A 250 41.80 -23.07 5.66
CA ARG A 250 42.59 -24.27 5.31
C ARG A 250 42.35 -25.32 6.39
N LYS A 251 41.94 -26.52 5.99
CA LYS A 251 41.89 -27.70 6.86
C LYS A 251 43.35 -28.08 7.15
N LEU A 252 43.68 -28.21 8.42
CA LEU A 252 44.93 -28.83 8.86
C LEU A 252 44.72 -30.34 8.65
N GLU A 253 45.53 -30.96 7.79
CA GLU A 253 45.64 -32.42 7.70
C GLU A 253 46.39 -32.92 8.95
N ASP A 254 45.84 -33.96 9.58
CA ASP A 254 46.53 -34.87 10.50
C ASP A 254 46.44 -36.26 9.86
#